data_AF-A0A954G392-F1
#
_entry.id   AF-A0A954G392-F1
#
_cell.length_a   1.000
_cell.length_b   1.000
_cell.length_c   1.000
_cell.angle_alpha   90.00
_cell.angle_beta   90.00
_cell.angle_gamma   90.00
#
_symmetry.space_group_name_H-M   'P 1'
#
loop_
_entity.id
_entity.type
_entity.pdbx_description
1 polymer ?
#
loop_
_entity_poly.entity_id
_entity_poly.type
_entity_poly.pdbx_seq_one_letter_code
_entity_poly.pdbx_strand_id
1 'polypeptide(L)'
;MNIGDRRELFIEHGLIDQITGDAELLLQKPVPREVVFKFDQPWEGSSSGYHTIIQDDGLYRLYFRGSHIIVSEGKLNTGSHKPYYCYAESKDGIHWTRPELGIVEFKG
;
A
#
# COMPACT_ATOMS: atom_id res chain seq x y z
N MET A 1 -31.32 -1.38 -20.81
CA MET A 1 -30.01 -0.71 -20.64
C MET A 1 -29.10 -1.14 -21.79
N ASN A 2 -28.37 -0.22 -22.43
CA ASN A 2 -27.45 -0.55 -23.53
C ASN A 2 -26.01 -0.26 -23.06
N ILE A 3 -25.31 -1.30 -22.62
CA ILE A 3 -23.98 -1.23 -22.00
C ILE A 3 -22.88 -1.34 -23.07
N GLY A 4 -23.03 -2.27 -24.03
CA GLY A 4 -22.06 -2.49 -25.10
C GLY A 4 -20.62 -2.57 -24.58
N ASP A 5 -19.73 -1.83 -25.21
CA ASP A 5 -18.29 -1.83 -24.92
C ASP A 5 -17.89 -0.65 -23.98
N ARG A 6 -18.89 0.05 -23.41
CA ARG A 6 -18.66 1.23 -22.58
C ARG A 6 -18.11 0.79 -21.22
N ARG A 7 -17.06 1.48 -20.76
CA ARG A 7 -16.58 1.35 -19.38
C ARG A 7 -17.54 2.06 -18.45
N GLU A 8 -18.04 1.34 -17.47
CA GLU A 8 -18.96 1.82 -16.45
C GLU A 8 -18.31 1.71 -15.08
N LEU A 9 -18.56 2.69 -14.20
CA LEU A 9 -18.14 2.59 -12.82
C LEU A 9 -19.17 1.78 -12.04
N PHE A 10 -18.73 0.76 -11.30
CA PHE A 10 -19.59 -0.03 -10.40
C PHE A 10 -19.89 0.70 -9.08
N ILE A 11 -20.27 1.97 -9.19
CA ILE A 11 -20.73 2.83 -8.09
C ILE A 11 -22.06 3.50 -8.46
N GLU A 12 -22.52 3.33 -9.70
CA GLU A 12 -23.76 3.87 -10.21
C GLU A 12 -24.87 2.82 -10.13
N HIS A 13 -26.10 3.29 -9.91
CA HIS A 13 -27.26 2.42 -9.78
C HIS A 13 -27.64 1.75 -11.11
N GLY A 14 -27.14 2.24 -12.25
CA GLY A 14 -27.48 1.73 -13.57
C GLY A 14 -27.11 0.26 -13.78
N LEU A 15 -26.01 -0.21 -13.18
CA LEU A 15 -25.54 -1.61 -13.29
C LEU A 15 -26.12 -2.55 -12.23
N ILE A 16 -26.98 -2.04 -11.35
CA ILE A 16 -27.55 -2.81 -10.24
C ILE A 16 -29.02 -3.05 -10.54
N ASP A 17 -29.37 -4.32 -10.78
CA ASP A 17 -30.75 -4.73 -11.03
C ASP A 17 -31.62 -4.53 -9.77
N GLN A 18 -31.13 -4.99 -8.61
CA GLN A 18 -31.83 -4.80 -7.35
C GLN A 18 -30.86 -4.78 -6.16
N ILE A 19 -31.18 -3.94 -5.18
CA ILE A 19 -30.63 -3.97 -3.82
C ILE A 19 -31.77 -4.41 -2.90
N THR A 20 -31.55 -5.43 -2.08
CA THR A 20 -32.59 -6.00 -1.19
C THR A 20 -32.08 -6.19 0.22
N GLY A 21 -33.00 -6.27 1.18
CA GLY A 21 -32.67 -6.37 2.61
C GLY A 21 -31.93 -5.11 3.09
N ASP A 22 -30.85 -5.32 3.84
CA ASP A 22 -30.03 -4.26 4.44
C ASP A 22 -28.82 -3.85 3.57
N ALA A 23 -28.76 -4.29 2.31
CA ALA A 23 -27.66 -3.93 1.42
C ALA A 23 -27.73 -2.45 1.02
N GLU A 24 -26.57 -1.78 0.93
CA GLU A 24 -26.47 -0.39 0.48
C GLU A 24 -25.16 -0.12 -0.27
N LEU A 25 -25.21 0.83 -1.21
CA LEU A 25 -24.01 1.39 -1.84
C LEU A 25 -23.46 2.51 -0.97
N LEU A 26 -22.29 2.26 -0.37
CA LEU A 26 -21.58 3.25 0.43
C LEU A 26 -20.26 3.63 -0.21
N LEU A 27 -20.02 4.94 -0.30
CA LEU A 27 -18.67 5.43 -0.49
C LEU A 27 -17.89 5.27 0.82
N GLN A 28 -16.73 4.61 0.76
CA GLN A 28 -15.86 4.48 1.92
C GLN A 28 -15.44 5.87 2.41
N LYS A 29 -15.71 6.15 3.70
CA LYS A 29 -15.29 7.39 4.37
C LYS A 29 -14.07 7.07 5.23
N PRO A 30 -12.84 7.20 4.71
CA PRO A 30 -11.65 6.95 5.51
C PRO A 30 -11.64 7.89 6.71
N VAL A 31 -11.54 7.33 7.90
CA VAL A 31 -11.39 8.08 9.15
C VAL A 31 -9.90 8.16 9.43
N PRO A 32 -9.33 9.37 9.65
CA PRO A 32 -7.95 9.50 10.09
C PRO A 32 -7.72 8.66 11.35
N ARG A 33 -6.64 7.88 11.35
CA ARG A 33 -6.20 7.06 12.47
C ARG A 33 -4.74 7.38 12.79
N GLU A 34 -4.24 6.74 13.82
CA GLU A 34 -2.86 6.81 14.26
C GLU A 34 -1.90 6.31 13.17
N VAL A 35 -0.65 6.78 13.21
CA VAL A 35 0.40 6.28 12.33
C VAL A 35 0.85 4.91 12.82
N VAL A 36 0.50 3.86 12.07
CA VAL A 36 0.82 2.46 12.39
C VAL A 36 2.11 1.95 11.74
N PHE A 37 2.61 2.64 10.73
CA PHE A 37 3.83 2.29 10.01
C PHE A 37 4.58 3.55 9.56
N LYS A 38 5.88 3.59 9.82
CA LYS A 38 6.79 4.65 9.35
C LYS A 38 7.89 4.00 8.53
N PHE A 39 8.24 4.60 7.39
CA PHE A 39 9.35 4.14 6.56
C PHE A 39 10.63 4.85 7.02
N ASP A 40 11.27 4.30 8.06
CA ASP A 40 12.36 4.94 8.79
C ASP A 40 13.65 4.13 8.83
N GLN A 41 13.70 2.98 8.14
CA GLN A 41 14.93 2.20 8.07
C GLN A 41 15.87 2.73 6.98
N PRO A 42 17.21 2.59 7.16
CA PRO A 42 18.18 3.12 6.21
C PRO A 42 18.02 2.63 4.77
N TRP A 43 17.53 1.40 4.57
CA TRP A 43 17.29 0.82 3.24
C TRP A 43 15.97 1.28 2.61
N GLU A 44 15.03 1.82 3.39
CA GLU A 44 13.71 2.23 2.92
C GLU A 44 13.74 3.59 2.22
N GLY A 45 14.66 4.48 2.63
CA GLY A 45 14.79 5.82 2.07
C GLY A 45 13.69 6.79 2.54
N SER A 46 13.45 7.85 1.77
CA SER A 46 12.50 8.93 2.11
C SER A 46 11.14 8.79 1.42
N SER A 47 10.96 7.78 0.58
CA SER A 47 9.76 7.57 -0.21
C SER A 47 9.46 6.09 -0.35
N SER A 48 8.17 5.74 -0.23
CA SER A 48 7.68 4.38 -0.39
C SER A 48 6.50 4.28 -1.36
N GLY A 49 6.32 3.09 -1.94
CA GLY A 49 5.22 2.82 -2.86
C GLY A 49 4.93 1.33 -3.01
N TYR A 50 3.87 1.00 -3.75
CA TYR A 50 3.46 -0.38 -4.07
C TYR A 50 3.23 -1.26 -2.83
N HIS A 51 2.61 -0.70 -1.79
CA HIS A 51 2.25 -1.42 -0.57
C HIS A 51 1.26 -2.55 -0.89
N THR A 52 1.70 -3.78 -0.67
CA THR A 52 0.92 -4.99 -0.86
C THR A 52 0.87 -5.72 0.47
N ILE A 53 -0.33 -5.83 1.05
CA ILE A 53 -0.56 -6.55 2.29
C ILE A 53 -1.26 -7.87 1.96
N ILE A 54 -0.66 -8.97 2.38
CA ILE A 54 -1.20 -10.31 2.23
C ILE A 54 -1.35 -10.90 3.63
N GLN A 55 -2.53 -11.44 3.95
CA GLN A 55 -2.71 -12.22 5.16
C GLN A 55 -2.54 -13.69 4.82
N ASP A 56 -1.63 -14.36 5.53
CA ASP A 56 -1.30 -15.77 5.35
C ASP A 56 -1.02 -16.39 6.72
N ASP A 57 -1.75 -17.45 7.06
CA ASP A 57 -1.64 -18.19 8.33
C ASP A 57 -1.61 -17.32 9.60
N GLY A 58 -2.54 -16.35 9.69
CA GLY A 58 -2.64 -15.44 10.84
C GLY A 58 -1.55 -14.36 10.90
N LEU A 59 -0.71 -14.25 9.88
CA LEU A 59 0.33 -13.24 9.76
C LEU A 59 0.01 -12.30 8.58
N TYR A 60 -0.01 -11.00 8.85
CA TYR A 60 -0.01 -9.98 7.81
C TYR A 60 1.42 -9.75 7.34
N ARG A 61 1.64 -9.88 6.04
CA ARG A 61 2.89 -9.63 5.35
C ARG A 61 2.75 -8.38 4.50
N LEU A 62 3.56 -7.37 4.77
CA LEU A 62 3.64 -6.13 3.99
C LEU A 62 4.89 -6.18 3.12
N TYR A 63 4.68 -6.13 1.81
CA TYR A 63 5.73 -5.91 0.82
C TYR A 63 5.56 -4.51 0.24
N PHE A 64 6.66 -3.77 0.14
CA PHE A 64 6.64 -2.41 -0.39
C PHE A 64 7.98 -2.06 -1.02
N ARG A 65 7.98 -1.02 -1.85
CA ARG A 65 9.20 -0.49 -2.46
C ARG A 65 9.66 0.73 -1.67
N GLY A 66 10.91 0.70 -1.20
CA GLY A 66 11.62 1.85 -0.65
C GLY A 66 12.52 2.52 -1.67
N SER A 67 12.60 3.85 -1.61
CA SER A 67 13.50 4.68 -2.43
C SER A 67 13.86 5.98 -1.71
N HIS A 68 14.95 6.63 -2.12
CA HIS A 68 15.30 7.95 -1.61
C HIS A 68 15.09 9.00 -2.69
N ILE A 69 14.27 9.99 -2.38
CA ILE A 69 14.02 11.15 -3.23
C ILE A 69 14.68 12.36 -2.59
N ILE A 70 15.53 13.04 -3.35
CA ILE A 70 16.12 14.33 -3.01
C ILE A 70 15.52 15.37 -3.95
N VAL A 71 14.97 16.45 -3.38
CA VAL A 71 14.49 17.61 -4.14
C VAL A 71 15.52 18.72 -4.01
N SER A 72 16.14 19.10 -5.12
CA SER A 72 17.13 20.18 -5.18
C SER A 72 16.90 21.02 -6.43
N GLU A 73 16.89 22.35 -6.29
CA GLU A 73 16.75 23.28 -7.42
C GLU A 73 15.52 22.99 -8.31
N GLY A 74 14.41 22.56 -7.69
CA GLY A 74 13.18 22.20 -8.40
C GLY A 74 13.24 20.91 -9.21
N LYS A 75 14.32 20.12 -9.08
CA LYS A 75 14.49 18.81 -9.74
C LYS A 75 14.41 17.66 -8.73
N LEU A 76 13.85 16.54 -9.19
CA LEU A 76 13.84 15.28 -8.46
C LEU A 76 15.09 14.47 -8.81
N ASN A 77 15.86 14.08 -7.78
CA ASN A 77 16.95 13.13 -7.90
C ASN A 77 16.60 11.86 -7.13
N THR A 78 16.60 10.73 -7.84
CA THR A 78 16.29 9.39 -7.32
C THR A 78 17.47 8.42 -7.43
N GLY A 79 18.65 8.91 -7.83
CA GLY A 79 19.84 8.09 -8.10
C GLY A 79 20.76 7.86 -6.90
N SER A 80 20.57 8.60 -5.80
CA SER A 80 21.40 8.51 -4.60
C SER A 80 21.16 7.25 -3.77
N HIS A 81 20.08 6.52 -4.03
CA HIS A 81 19.70 5.29 -3.33
C HIS A 81 19.04 4.33 -4.29
N LYS A 82 19.58 3.11 -4.42
CA LYS A 82 18.95 2.06 -5.21
C LYS A 82 17.56 1.75 -4.63
N PRO A 83 16.53 1.48 -5.45
CA PRO A 83 15.26 1.02 -4.92
C PRO A 83 15.40 -0.39 -4.31
N TYR A 84 14.77 -0.58 -3.14
CA TYR A 84 14.69 -1.88 -2.46
C TYR A 84 13.24 -2.34 -2.38
N TYR A 85 13.03 -3.65 -2.46
CA TYR A 85 11.78 -4.27 -2.04
C TYR A 85 11.94 -4.73 -0.60
N CYS A 86 11.12 -4.16 0.26
CA CYS A 86 11.19 -4.31 1.71
C CYS A 86 10.07 -5.22 2.20
N TYR A 87 10.29 -5.80 3.38
CA TYR A 87 9.34 -6.70 4.04
C TYR A 87 9.11 -6.23 5.48
N ALA A 88 7.85 -6.33 5.92
CA ALA A 88 7.46 -6.21 7.32
C ALA A 88 6.32 -7.19 7.62
N GLU A 89 6.16 -7.55 8.89
CA GLU A 89 5.12 -8.47 9.33
C GLU A 89 4.39 -7.99 10.59
N SER A 90 3.12 -8.37 10.70
CA SER A 90 2.24 -8.00 11.79
C SER A 90 1.25 -9.12 12.12
N LYS A 91 0.85 -9.25 13.38
CA LYS A 91 -0.20 -10.20 13.81
C LYS A 91 -1.60 -9.57 13.84
N ASP A 92 -1.68 -8.24 13.83
CA ASP A 92 -2.92 -7.49 14.03
C ASP A 92 -3.17 -6.42 12.94
N GLY A 93 -2.23 -6.26 12.00
CA GLY A 93 -2.27 -5.25 10.95
C GLY A 93 -1.97 -3.83 11.43
N ILE A 94 -1.66 -3.65 12.72
CA ILE A 94 -1.45 -2.36 13.38
C ILE A 94 -0.01 -2.23 13.87
N HIS A 95 0.52 -3.26 14.52
CA HIS A 95 1.90 -3.27 15.02
C HIS A 95 2.77 -4.08 14.09
N TRP A 96 3.76 -3.43 13.49
CA TRP A 96 4.61 -4.04 12.47
C TRP A 96 6.04 -4.20 12.93
N THR A 97 6.65 -5.30 12.52
CA THR A 97 8.06 -5.62 12.76
C THR A 97 8.78 -5.87 11.45
N ARG A 98 10.09 -5.66 11.44
CA ARG A 98 10.96 -5.91 10.29
C ARG A 98 11.97 -6.98 10.71
N PRO A 99 11.66 -8.25 10.50
CA PRO A 99 12.57 -9.31 10.90
C PRO A 99 13.85 -9.25 10.07
N GLU A 100 14.99 -9.56 10.70
CA GLU A 100 16.24 -9.80 9.98
C GLU A 100 16.13 -11.16 9.29
N LEU A 101 15.99 -11.14 7.96
CA LEU A 101 15.82 -12.36 7.17
C LEU A 101 17.16 -12.99 6.77
N GLY A 102 18.25 -12.22 6.77
CA GLY A 102 19.57 -12.69 6.33
C GLY A 102 19.66 -13.02 4.82
N ILE A 103 18.79 -12.40 4.00
CA ILE A 103 18.70 -12.70 2.55
C ILE A 103 19.44 -11.66 1.70
N VAL A 104 19.41 -10.39 2.09
CA VAL A 104 20.00 -9.28 1.32
C VAL A 104 20.75 -8.36 2.28
N GLU A 105 22.04 -8.15 2.03
CA GLU A 105 22.85 -7.20 2.78
C GLU A 105 22.56 -5.75 2.35
N PHE A 106 22.59 -4.83 3.32
CA PHE A 106 22.51 -3.41 3.07
C PHE A 106 23.79 -2.73 3.56
N LYS A 107 24.60 -2.24 2.61
CA LYS A 107 25.89 -1.56 2.84
C LYS A 107 27.02 -2.41 3.46
N GLY A 108 26.96 -3.74 3.30
CA GLY A 108 28.04 -4.66 3.71
C GLY A 108 28.08 -4.84 5.20
#